data_AF-A0A2E8YFS0-F1
#
_entry.id   AF-A0A2E8YFS0-F1
#
_cell.length_a   1.000
_cell.length_b   1.000
_cell.length_c   1.000
_cell.angle_alpha   90.00
_cell.angle_beta   90.00
_cell.angle_gamma   90.00
#
_symmetry.space_group_name_H-M   'P 1'
#
loop_
_entity.id
_entity.type
_entity.pdbx_description
1 polymer ?
#
loop_
_entity_poly.entity_id
_entity_poly.type
_entity_poly.pdbx_seq_one_letter_code
_entity_poly.pdbx_strand_id
1 'polypeptide(L)'
;MLDEEIFPICSPDYLQRHGPITLECLGEHELLELHGRWDWVGWRQWLSQRGVSLGEQAVVREFNLWPLLTDAVVNGEGVGLGWKYLSDHLMDSGSIVRPLHESLSTDRGYYLVRREPLSEFAHSFYVWLKQRASSAVARAFH
;
A
#
# COMPACT_ATOMS: atom_id res chain seq x y z
N MET A 1 17.62 0.07 -3.76
CA MET A 1 16.34 -0.49 -4.23
C MET A 1 15.29 0.10 -3.31
N LEU A 2 14.14 0.55 -3.83
CA LEU A 2 13.04 1.01 -2.97
C LEU A 2 12.18 -0.23 -2.73
N ASP A 3 12.35 -0.87 -1.58
CA ASP A 3 11.52 -2.00 -1.21
C ASP A 3 10.10 -1.48 -0.97
N GLU A 4 9.11 -2.16 -1.55
CA GLU A 4 7.71 -1.79 -1.43
C GLU A 4 7.13 -2.46 -0.19
N GLU A 5 6.90 -1.70 0.88
CA GLU A 5 6.27 -2.21 2.09
C GLU A 5 4.75 -1.96 2.05
N ILE A 6 3.97 -3.04 2.22
CA ILE A 6 2.51 -3.06 2.20
C ILE A 6 1.98 -3.50 3.56
N PHE A 7 1.12 -2.71 4.18
CA PHE A 7 0.57 -2.98 5.50
C PHE A 7 -0.90 -2.56 5.66
N PRO A 8 -1.63 -3.16 6.61
CA PRO A 8 -2.98 -2.75 6.96
C PRO A 8 -3.01 -1.29 7.44
N ILE A 9 -4.05 -0.57 7.03
CA ILE A 9 -4.34 0.81 7.45
C ILE A 9 -5.82 0.95 7.78
N CYS A 10 -6.15 1.77 8.77
CA CYS A 10 -7.52 2.14 9.12
C CYS A 10 -7.53 3.56 9.71
N SER A 11 -8.69 4.20 9.84
CA SER A 11 -8.76 5.45 10.61
C SER A 11 -8.68 5.18 12.13
N PRO A 12 -8.18 6.12 12.93
CA PRO A 12 -8.22 6.01 14.40
C PRO A 12 -9.63 5.73 14.94
N ASP A 13 -10.64 6.38 14.35
CA ASP A 13 -12.04 6.22 14.73
C ASP A 13 -12.58 4.81 14.43
N TYR A 14 -12.05 4.14 13.41
CA TYR A 14 -12.38 2.74 13.14
C TYR A 14 -11.91 1.84 14.29
N LEU A 15 -10.65 1.97 14.73
CA LEU A 15 -10.13 1.22 15.88
C LEU A 15 -10.88 1.55 17.17
N GLN A 16 -11.27 2.81 17.37
CA GLN A 16 -12.04 3.19 18.55
C GLN A 16 -13.41 2.49 18.60
N ARG A 17 -14.06 2.33 17.44
CA ARG A 17 -15.38 1.69 17.33
C ARG A 17 -15.33 0.17 17.38
N HIS A 18 -14.32 -0.43 16.77
CA HIS A 18 -14.25 -1.89 16.59
C HIS A 18 -13.29 -2.59 17.57
N GLY A 19 -12.45 -1.82 18.29
CA GLY A 19 -11.45 -2.35 19.20
C GLY A 19 -10.16 -2.79 18.49
N PRO A 20 -9.22 -3.40 19.25
CA PRO A 20 -7.97 -3.92 18.71
C PRO A 20 -8.22 -5.01 17.66
N ILE A 21 -7.44 -4.97 16.58
CA ILE A 21 -7.53 -5.94 15.48
C ILE A 21 -6.34 -6.89 15.57
N THR A 22 -6.59 -8.19 15.42
CA THR A 22 -5.56 -9.22 15.30
C THR A 22 -5.64 -9.89 13.92
N LEU A 23 -4.62 -10.66 13.55
CA LEU A 23 -4.64 -11.41 12.28
C LEU A 23 -5.82 -12.39 12.21
N GLU A 24 -6.21 -12.97 13.33
CA GLU A 24 -7.27 -13.96 13.42
C GLU A 24 -8.66 -13.34 13.23
N CYS A 25 -8.92 -12.16 13.80
CA CYS A 25 -10.21 -11.48 13.68
C CYS A 25 -10.28 -10.56 12.46
N LEU A 26 -9.19 -10.36 11.71
CA LEU A 26 -9.14 -9.44 10.57
C LEU A 26 -10.24 -9.73 9.52
N GLY A 27 -10.55 -11.01 9.30
CA GLY A 27 -11.60 -11.43 8.38
C GLY A 27 -13.03 -11.09 8.82
N GLU A 28 -13.23 -10.61 10.05
CA GLU A 28 -14.52 -10.16 10.59
C GLU A 28 -14.79 -8.67 10.29
N HIS A 29 -13.79 -7.95 9.78
CA HIS A 29 -13.89 -6.54 9.41
C HIS A 29 -14.24 -6.35 7.93
N GLU A 30 -14.75 -5.17 7.61
CA GLU A 30 -14.85 -4.71 6.22
C GLU A 30 -13.43 -4.49 5.67
N LEU A 31 -13.03 -5.33 4.72
CA LEU A 31 -11.70 -5.28 4.12
C LEU A 31 -11.74 -4.51 2.81
N LEU A 32 -10.85 -3.54 2.65
CA LEU A 32 -10.76 -2.69 1.48
C LEU A 32 -9.46 -3.00 0.73
N GLU A 33 -9.53 -3.24 -0.57
CA GLU A 33 -8.34 -3.46 -1.40
C GLU A 33 -8.44 -2.78 -2.75
N LEU A 34 -7.28 -2.60 -3.39
CA LEU A 34 -7.22 -2.09 -4.74
C LEU A 34 -7.29 -3.23 -5.76
N HIS A 35 -8.31 -3.14 -6.59
CA HIS A 35 -8.49 -3.87 -7.82
C HIS A 35 -7.47 -3.44 -8.86
N GLY A 36 -6.80 -4.42 -9.47
CA GLY A 36 -6.19 -4.25 -10.78
C GLY A 36 -4.90 -3.45 -10.82
N ARG A 37 -3.78 -4.15 -10.69
CA ARG A 37 -2.91 -4.59 -11.80
C ARG A 37 -2.26 -5.89 -11.29
N TRP A 38 -1.78 -6.74 -12.19
CA TRP A 38 -1.11 -8.03 -11.92
C TRP A 38 -0.01 -8.01 -10.83
N ASP A 39 0.41 -6.83 -10.39
CA ASP A 39 1.41 -6.55 -9.37
C ASP A 39 0.86 -6.18 -7.97
N TRP A 40 -0.41 -5.78 -7.83
CA TRP A 40 -0.97 -5.32 -6.54
C TRP A 40 -1.28 -6.48 -5.60
N VAL A 41 -0.94 -6.32 -4.32
CA VAL A 41 -1.23 -7.31 -3.28
C VAL A 41 -2.62 -7.05 -2.70
N GLY A 42 -3.54 -8.00 -2.89
CA GLY A 42 -4.83 -8.04 -2.19
C GLY A 42 -4.77 -8.81 -0.86
N TRP A 43 -5.86 -8.78 -0.09
CA TRP A 43 -5.96 -9.37 1.26
C TRP A 43 -5.67 -10.87 1.29
N ARG A 44 -6.18 -11.63 0.32
CA ARG A 44 -5.89 -13.08 0.23
C ARG A 44 -4.40 -13.34 0.08
N GLN A 45 -3.71 -12.55 -0.74
CA GLN A 45 -2.26 -12.69 -0.92
C GLN A 45 -1.52 -12.19 0.32
N TRP A 46 -1.92 -11.06 0.89
CA TRP A 46 -1.28 -10.51 2.07
C TRP A 46 -1.37 -11.48 3.26
N LEU A 47 -2.55 -12.04 3.55
CA LEU A 47 -2.76 -12.99 4.65
C LEU A 47 -2.05 -14.32 4.43
N SER A 48 -2.05 -14.86 3.20
CA SER A 48 -1.41 -16.16 2.92
C SER A 48 0.10 -16.13 3.18
N GLN A 49 0.76 -14.98 3.02
CA GLN A 49 2.17 -14.78 3.39
C GLN A 49 2.43 -14.86 4.91
N ARG A 50 1.38 -14.77 5.75
CA ARG A 50 1.45 -15.01 7.21
C ARG A 50 0.88 -16.38 7.61
N GLY A 51 0.60 -17.26 6.66
CA GLY A 51 -0.02 -18.55 6.94
C GLY A 51 -1.48 -18.46 7.39
N VAL A 52 -2.14 -17.31 7.17
CA VAL A 52 -3.55 -17.10 7.49
C VAL A 52 -4.36 -17.15 6.20
N SER A 53 -5.47 -17.87 6.21
CA SER A 53 -6.42 -17.90 5.09
C SER A 53 -7.54 -16.92 5.35
N LEU A 54 -7.87 -16.11 4.34
CA LEU A 54 -9.07 -15.30 4.39
C LEU A 54 -10.31 -16.19 4.30
N GLY A 55 -11.18 -16.13 5.30
CA GLY A 55 -12.42 -16.92 5.35
C GLY A 55 -13.34 -16.62 4.17
N GLU A 56 -14.15 -17.60 3.77
CA GLU A 56 -15.08 -17.45 2.63
C GLU A 56 -16.17 -16.41 2.86
N GLN A 57 -16.49 -16.12 4.13
CA GLN A 57 -17.49 -15.14 4.53
C GLN A 57 -16.93 -13.71 4.64
N ALA A 58 -15.62 -13.52 4.48
CA ALA A 58 -15.01 -12.20 4.59
C ALA A 58 -15.52 -11.27 3.48
N VAL A 59 -15.90 -10.05 3.87
CA VAL A 59 -16.36 -9.03 2.93
C VAL A 59 -15.15 -8.22 2.48
N VAL A 60 -14.82 -8.36 1.19
CA VAL A 60 -13.75 -7.59 0.55
C VAL A 60 -14.37 -6.64 -0.45
N ARG A 61 -14.22 -5.34 -0.21
CA ARG A 61 -14.62 -4.28 -1.13
C ARG A 61 -13.42 -3.85 -1.96
N GLU A 62 -13.62 -3.91 -3.27
CA GLU A 62 -12.60 -3.57 -4.25
C GLU A 62 -12.75 -2.13 -4.74
N PHE A 63 -11.63 -1.42 -4.85
CA PHE A 63 -11.53 -0.07 -5.41
C PHE A 63 -10.60 -0.09 -6.61
N ASN A 64 -10.83 0.73 -7.63
CA ASN A 64 -9.96 0.80 -8.80
C ASN A 64 -8.92 1.93 -8.75
N LEU A 65 -8.96 2.79 -7.71
CA LEU A 65 -8.13 3.98 -7.57
C LEU A 65 -7.76 4.19 -6.11
N TRP A 66 -6.48 4.44 -5.84
CA TRP A 66 -5.96 4.69 -4.50
C TRP A 66 -6.71 5.79 -3.73
N PRO A 67 -7.00 6.98 -4.32
CA PRO A 67 -7.78 8.01 -3.62
C PRO A 67 -9.13 7.53 -3.09
N LEU A 68 -9.85 6.69 -3.84
CA LEU A 68 -11.15 6.18 -3.41
C LEU A 68 -11.04 5.20 -2.24
N LEU A 69 -10.02 4.34 -2.26
CA LEU A 69 -9.74 3.44 -1.14
C LEU A 69 -9.35 4.26 0.11
N THR A 70 -8.47 5.23 -0.03
CA THR A 70 -8.02 6.04 1.11
C THR A 70 -9.13 6.89 1.69
N ASP A 71 -10.01 7.45 0.85
CA ASP A 71 -11.17 8.21 1.34
C ASP A 71 -12.09 7.30 2.18
N ALA A 72 -12.37 6.08 1.72
CA ALA A 72 -13.14 5.11 2.49
C ALA A 72 -12.46 4.71 3.81
N VAL A 73 -11.13 4.51 3.79
CA VAL A 73 -10.34 4.22 5.01
C VAL A 73 -10.43 5.39 6.01
N VAL A 74 -10.18 6.62 5.55
CA VAL A 74 -10.19 7.82 6.40
C VAL A 74 -11.59 8.07 6.97
N ASN A 75 -12.64 7.81 6.19
CA ASN A 75 -14.03 7.88 6.64
C ASN A 75 -14.43 6.72 7.58
N GLY A 76 -13.51 5.80 7.88
CA GLY A 76 -13.75 4.68 8.80
C GLY A 76 -14.71 3.64 8.24
N GLU A 77 -14.68 3.39 6.94
CA GLU A 77 -15.50 2.36 6.31
C GLU A 77 -14.90 0.94 6.45
N GLY A 78 -13.62 0.81 6.76
CA GLY A 78 -12.97 -0.49 6.85
C GLY A 78 -11.46 -0.42 7.04
N VAL A 79 -10.83 -1.59 6.93
CA VAL A 79 -9.39 -1.77 6.97
C VAL A 79 -8.87 -1.93 5.53
N GLY A 80 -8.02 -1.01 5.10
CA GLY A 80 -7.39 -1.02 3.79
C GLY A 80 -6.00 -1.66 3.80
N LEU A 81 -5.51 -2.05 2.62
CA LEU A 81 -4.08 -2.25 2.40
C LEU A 81 -3.44 -0.94 1.92
N GLY A 82 -2.38 -0.51 2.60
CA GLY A 82 -1.62 0.71 2.31
C GLY A 82 -0.20 0.41 1.88
N TRP A 83 0.34 1.28 1.01
CA TRP A 83 1.72 1.24 0.55
C TRP A 83 2.49 2.33 1.28
N LYS A 84 3.65 2.00 1.85
CA LYS A 84 4.44 2.93 2.66
C LYS A 84 4.50 4.35 2.08
N TYR A 85 5.03 4.49 0.86
CA TYR A 85 5.23 5.80 0.22
C TYR A 85 3.94 6.54 -0.12
N LEU A 86 2.83 5.83 -0.33
CA LEU A 86 1.53 6.44 -0.60
C LEU A 86 0.82 6.84 0.71
N SER A 87 1.10 6.10 1.78
CA SER A 87 0.48 6.27 3.10
C SER A 87 1.21 7.25 4.01
N ASP A 88 2.50 7.54 3.80
CA ASP A 88 3.32 8.34 4.72
C ASP A 88 2.65 9.68 5.10
N HIS A 89 2.15 10.46 4.13
CA HIS A 89 1.49 11.75 4.43
C HIS A 89 0.20 11.63 5.28
N LEU A 90 -0.57 10.55 5.11
CA LEU A 90 -1.80 10.29 5.88
C LEU A 90 -1.48 9.75 7.27
N MET A 91 -0.38 8.99 7.39
CA MET A 91 0.14 8.55 8.68
C MET A 91 0.65 9.76 9.48
N ASP A 92 1.40 10.66 8.84
CA ASP A 92 1.94 11.87 9.46
C ASP A 92 0.84 12.84 9.92
N SER A 93 -0.26 12.95 9.17
CA SER A 93 -1.43 13.74 9.58
C SER A 93 -2.28 13.07 10.65
N GLY A 94 -2.04 11.79 10.96
CA GLY A 94 -2.86 10.98 11.86
C GLY A 94 -4.24 10.61 11.28
N SER A 95 -4.46 10.82 9.98
CA SER A 95 -5.72 10.47 9.31
C SER A 95 -5.91 8.96 9.17
N ILE A 96 -4.80 8.21 9.16
CA ILE A 96 -4.78 6.75 9.21
C ILE A 96 -3.76 6.27 10.24
N VAL A 97 -3.93 5.05 10.70
CA VAL A 97 -3.04 4.34 11.61
C VAL A 97 -2.88 2.89 11.16
N ARG A 98 -1.82 2.24 11.64
CA ARG A 98 -1.58 0.81 11.44
C ARG A 98 -2.31 0.02 12.55
N PRO A 99 -3.37 -0.76 12.24
CA PRO A 99 -4.03 -1.60 13.24
C PRO A 99 -3.20 -2.85 13.61
N LEU A 100 -2.21 -3.19 12.77
CA LEU A 100 -1.39 -4.39 12.85
C LEU A 100 0.09 -4.03 12.62
N HIS A 101 0.99 -4.75 13.30
CA HIS A 101 2.44 -4.53 13.16
C HIS A 101 3.01 -5.16 11.89
N GLU A 102 2.33 -6.18 11.37
CA GLU A 102 2.75 -6.95 10.21
C GLU A 102 2.82 -6.09 8.94
N SER A 103 3.81 -6.35 8.11
CA SER A 103 3.94 -5.78 6.77
C SER A 103 4.53 -6.78 5.79
N LEU A 104 4.18 -6.60 4.51
CA LEU A 104 4.67 -7.41 3.41
C LEU A 104 5.63 -6.53 2.62
N SER A 105 6.91 -6.90 2.60
CA SER A 105 7.86 -6.32 1.67
C SER A 105 7.79 -7.08 0.36
N THR A 106 7.67 -6.36 -0.76
CA THR A 106 7.83 -6.95 -2.08
C THR A 106 9.15 -6.49 -2.69
N ASP A 107 9.88 -7.42 -3.32
CA ASP A 107 11.06 -7.10 -4.16
C ASP A 107 10.66 -6.42 -5.49
N ARG A 108 9.39 -6.03 -5.63
CA ARG A 108 8.79 -5.45 -6.83
C ARG A 108 8.92 -3.92 -6.85
N GLY A 109 10.03 -3.40 -6.34
CA GLY A 109 10.33 -1.98 -6.41
C GLY A 109 10.18 -1.46 -7.85
N TYR A 110 9.72 -0.21 -8.01
CA TYR A 110 9.45 0.39 -9.31
C TYR A 110 10.61 0.20 -10.31
N TYR A 111 10.40 -0.67 -11.30
CA TYR A 111 11.34 -0.84 -12.41
C TYR A 111 11.00 0.15 -13.51
N LEU A 112 11.97 0.99 -13.88
CA LEU A 112 11.87 1.84 -15.06
C LEU A 112 12.07 0.94 -16.29
N VAL A 113 10.97 0.43 -16.84
CA VAL A 113 11.00 -0.47 -18.00
C VAL A 113 11.30 0.33 -19.26
N ARG A 114 12.36 -0.06 -19.98
CA ARG A 114 12.71 0.48 -21.31
C ARG A 114 12.44 -0.57 -22.39
N ARG A 115 11.97 -0.14 -23.56
CA ARG A 115 11.97 -0.95 -24.77
C ARG A 115 13.03 -0.38 -25.71
N GLU A 116 13.97 -1.21 -26.12
CA GLU A 116 15.06 -0.81 -27.02
C GLU A 116 14.66 -0.91 -28.50
N PRO A 117 15.24 -0.07 -29.39
CA PRO A 117 16.21 0.99 -29.09
C PRO A 117 15.54 2.27 -28.56
N LEU A 118 16.20 2.96 -27.64
CA LEU A 118 15.78 4.28 -27.14
C LEU A 118 16.23 5.38 -28.10
N SER A 119 15.38 6.38 -28.35
CA SER A 119 15.81 7.62 -29.00
C SER A 119 16.74 8.43 -28.07
N GLU A 120 17.58 9.31 -28.63
CA GLU A 120 18.45 10.20 -27.83
C GLU A 120 17.68 11.03 -26.80
N PHE A 121 16.46 11.43 -27.15
CA PHE A 121 15.54 12.13 -26.25
C PHE A 121 15.10 11.25 -25.07
N ALA A 122 14.73 10.00 -25.34
CA ALA A 122 14.34 9.05 -24.29
C ALA A 122 15.52 8.70 -23.39
N HIS A 123 16.74 8.66 -23.94
CA HIS A 123 17.97 8.48 -23.17
C HIS A 123 18.25 9.67 -22.23
N SER A 124 18.11 10.90 -22.74
CA SER A 124 18.30 12.12 -21.95
C SER A 124 17.28 12.23 -20.82
N PHE A 125 16.01 11.92 -21.10
CA PHE A 125 14.95 11.88 -20.09
C PHE A 125 15.18 10.78 -19.04
N TYR A 126 15.67 9.60 -19.45
CA TYR A 126 16.04 8.51 -18.56
C TYR A 126 17.17 8.89 -17.60
N VAL A 127 18.24 9.52 -18.11
CA VAL A 127 19.37 10.00 -17.29
C VAL A 127 18.90 11.04 -16.29
N TRP A 128 18.04 11.97 -16.72
CA TRP A 128 17.44 12.97 -15.84
C TRP A 128 16.55 12.36 -14.74
N LEU A 129 15.70 11.39 -15.08
CA LEU A 129 14.85 10.68 -14.11
C LEU A 129 15.68 9.93 -13.06
N LYS A 130 16.76 9.26 -13.47
CA LYS A 130 17.70 8.61 -12.54
C LYS A 130 18.36 9.61 -11.59
N GLN A 131 18.84 10.74 -12.11
CA GLN A 131 19.49 11.76 -11.29
C GLN A 131 18.53 12.35 -10.25
N ARG A 132 17.26 12.56 -10.60
CA ARG A 132 16.24 13.06 -9.65
C ARG A 132 15.74 12.01 -8.65
N ALA A 133 15.61 10.75 -9.06
CA ALA A 133 15.28 9.66 -8.14
C ALA A 133 16.36 9.49 -7.06
N SER A 134 17.65 9.65 -7.41
CA SER A 134 18.75 9.67 -6.44
C SER A 134 18.78 10.95 -5.58
N SER A 135 18.26 12.07 -6.09
CA SER A 135 18.21 13.35 -5.37
C SER A 135 17.09 13.43 -4.32
N ALA A 136 15.97 12.72 -4.53
CA ALA A 136 14.86 12.64 -3.57
C ALA A 136 15.24 11.84 -2.30
N VAL A 137 16.19 10.91 -2.42
CA VAL A 137 16.69 10.10 -1.28
C VAL A 137 17.69 10.88 -0.42
N ALA A 138 18.42 11.85 -0.98
CA ALA A 138 19.45 12.60 -0.25
C ALA A 138 18.90 13.75 0.62
N ARG A 139 17.65 14.21 0.40
CA ARG A 139 17.02 15.25 1.23
C ARG A 139 16.24 14.72 2.44
N ALA A 140 16.14 13.40 2.61
CA ALA A 140 15.54 12.78 3.80
C ALA A 140 16.54 12.57 4.95
N PHE A 141 17.81 13.00 4.78
CA PHE A 141 18.84 12.99 5.83
C PHE A 141 19.55 14.35 5.94
N HIS A 142 18.79 15.42 6.11
CA HIS A 142 19.35 16.67 6.64
C HIS A 142 18.37 17.48 7.47
#